data_AF-A0A158FFY2-F1
#
_entry.id   AF-A0A158FFY2-F1
#
_cell.length_a   1.000
_cell.length_b   1.000
_cell.length_c   1.000
_cell.angle_alpha   90.00
_cell.angle_beta   90.00
_cell.angle_gamma   90.00
#
_symmetry.space_group_name_H-M   'P 1'
#
loop_
_entity.id
_entity.type
_entity.pdbx_description
1 polymer ?
#
loop_
_entity_poly.entity_id
_entity_poly.type
_entity_poly.pdbx_seq_one_letter_code
_entity_poly.pdbx_strand_id
1 'polypeptide(L)'
;MKLRLLLLFIPLAYLAGCTSYYKNVEACKDKARAEYPDAASAPLRITGSGASYHGSRVVVHGTIQNPPKPPATKPVMVTAAAECTFRETSMTGFQWLVPAKLAPKPPAEDADE
;
A
#
# COMPACT_ATOMS: atom_id res chain seq x y z
N MET A 1 -52.62 15.56 14.65
CA MET A 1 -51.68 15.85 13.54
C MET A 1 -50.45 16.56 14.10
N LYS A 2 -49.41 15.82 14.49
CA LYS A 2 -48.01 16.28 14.67
C LYS A 2 -47.16 15.11 15.20
N LEU A 3 -47.01 14.11 14.34
CA LEU A 3 -45.98 13.09 14.44
C LEU A 3 -45.28 13.11 13.08
N ARG A 4 -44.12 13.77 13.00
CA ARG A 4 -43.13 13.72 11.91
C ARG A 4 -42.19 14.91 12.09
N LEU A 5 -41.07 14.72 12.78
CA LEU A 5 -39.72 15.19 12.37
C LEU A 5 -38.71 14.88 13.49
N LEU A 6 -38.42 13.61 13.75
CA LEU A 6 -37.39 13.23 14.74
C LEU A 6 -36.52 12.07 14.25
N LEU A 7 -36.25 12.00 12.94
CA LEU A 7 -35.35 11.02 12.36
C LEU A 7 -34.47 11.69 11.30
N LEU A 8 -33.15 11.48 11.44
CA LEU A 8 -32.04 11.82 10.54
C LEU A 8 -31.15 13.01 10.96
N PHE A 9 -30.67 13.04 12.20
CA PHE A 9 -29.31 13.56 12.46
C PHE A 9 -28.32 12.42 12.22
N ILE A 10 -27.93 12.18 10.97
CA ILE A 10 -26.80 11.29 10.66
C ILE A 10 -25.52 12.07 11.03
N PRO A 11 -24.72 11.63 12.00
CA PRO A 11 -23.49 12.32 12.35
C PRO A 11 -22.49 12.26 11.19
N LEU A 12 -22.26 13.40 10.52
CA LEU A 12 -21.29 13.55 9.41
C LEU A 12 -19.86 13.12 9.76
N ALA A 13 -19.53 13.01 11.04
CA ALA A 13 -18.19 12.64 11.53
C ALA A 13 -17.72 11.25 11.05
N TYR A 14 -18.62 10.30 10.81
CA TYR A 14 -18.25 8.96 10.33
C TYR A 14 -17.75 8.95 8.88
N LEU A 15 -18.12 9.95 8.07
CA LEU A 15 -17.72 10.00 6.66
C LEU A 15 -16.26 10.43 6.49
N ALA A 16 -15.72 11.24 7.41
CA ALA A 16 -14.34 11.70 7.34
C ALA A 16 -13.33 10.52 7.33
N GLY A 17 -13.53 9.52 8.20
CA GLY A 17 -12.68 8.33 8.25
C GLY A 17 -12.74 7.48 6.97
N CYS A 18 -13.93 7.36 6.35
CA CYS A 18 -14.08 6.65 5.08
C CYS A 18 -13.36 7.37 3.94
N THR A 19 -13.40 8.72 3.89
CA THR A 19 -12.69 9.48 2.84
C THR A 19 -11.17 9.36 2.97
N SER A 20 -10.63 9.36 4.20
CA SER A 20 -9.20 9.14 4.46
C SER A 20 -8.78 7.73 4.03
N TYR A 21 -9.57 6.71 4.34
CA TYR A 21 -9.32 5.33 3.91
C TYR A 21 -9.04 5.23 2.41
N TYR A 22 -9.97 5.68 1.56
CA TYR A 22 -9.81 5.53 0.11
C TYR A 22 -8.68 6.41 -0.44
N LYS A 23 -8.55 7.65 0.04
CA LYS A 23 -7.48 8.56 -0.39
C LYS A 23 -6.09 8.00 -0.07
N ASN A 24 -5.92 7.47 1.14
CA ASN A 24 -4.64 6.92 1.57
C ASN A 24 -4.31 5.63 0.81
N VAL A 25 -5.31 4.80 0.50
CA VAL A 25 -5.12 3.61 -0.33
C VAL A 25 -4.60 3.98 -1.71
N GLU A 26 -5.22 4.94 -2.40
CA GLU A 26 -4.76 5.36 -3.72
C GLU A 26 -3.39 6.05 -3.66
N ALA A 27 -3.16 6.93 -2.68
CA ALA A 27 -1.85 7.56 -2.47
C ALA A 27 -0.74 6.52 -2.24
N CYS A 28 -1.03 5.44 -1.52
CA CYS A 28 -0.07 4.37 -1.30
C CYS A 28 0.21 3.56 -2.56
N LYS A 29 -0.82 3.28 -3.38
CA LYS A 29 -0.64 2.62 -4.68
C LYS A 29 0.24 3.45 -5.61
N ASP A 30 0.02 4.75 -5.65
CA ASP A 30 0.81 5.66 -6.48
C ASP A 30 2.25 5.77 -6.00
N LYS A 31 2.45 5.89 -4.68
CA LYS A 31 3.79 5.88 -4.09
C LYS A 31 4.52 4.58 -4.39
N ALA A 32 3.87 3.41 -4.25
CA ALA A 32 4.49 2.13 -4.56
C ALA A 32 4.89 2.01 -6.04
N ARG A 33 4.12 2.57 -6.98
CA ARG A 33 4.52 2.61 -8.39
C ARG A 33 5.70 3.56 -8.62
N ALA A 34 5.69 4.73 -7.98
CA ALA A 34 6.74 5.74 -8.13
C ALA A 34 8.08 5.29 -7.54
N GLU A 35 8.05 4.58 -6.41
CA GLU A 35 9.25 4.08 -5.71
C GLU A 35 9.73 2.72 -6.23
N TYR A 36 9.11 2.19 -7.30
CA TYR A 36 9.51 0.93 -7.89
C TYR A 36 10.58 1.15 -8.99
N PRO A 37 11.86 0.79 -8.74
CA PRO A 37 12.95 1.18 -9.64
C PRO A 37 12.96 0.42 -10.98
N ASP A 38 12.42 -0.79 -11.03
CA ASP A 38 12.53 -1.68 -12.20
C ASP A 38 11.30 -1.63 -13.12
N ALA A 39 10.46 -0.58 -13.03
CA ALA A 39 9.15 -0.52 -13.70
C ALA A 39 9.20 -0.77 -15.22
N ALA A 40 10.30 -0.37 -15.88
CA ALA A 40 10.48 -0.55 -17.32
C ALA A 40 10.84 -1.98 -17.73
N SER A 41 11.60 -2.70 -16.90
CA SER A 41 12.15 -4.03 -17.23
C SER A 41 11.35 -5.18 -16.60
N ALA A 42 10.70 -4.94 -15.46
CA ALA A 42 9.92 -5.92 -14.75
C ALA A 42 8.65 -5.27 -14.17
N PRO A 43 7.57 -5.08 -14.93
CA PRO A 43 6.45 -4.25 -14.51
C PRO A 43 5.78 -4.76 -13.22
N LEU A 44 5.53 -3.84 -12.28
CA LEU A 44 4.74 -4.08 -11.07
C LEU A 44 3.25 -3.94 -11.38
N ARG A 45 2.49 -5.01 -11.17
CA ARG A 45 1.03 -5.03 -11.25
C ARG A 45 0.44 -5.10 -9.85
N ILE A 46 -0.18 -4.01 -9.40
CA ILE A 46 -0.93 -3.99 -8.14
C ILE A 46 -2.17 -4.88 -8.30
N THR A 47 -2.33 -5.84 -7.40
CA THR A 47 -3.44 -6.81 -7.40
C THR A 47 -4.46 -6.53 -6.30
N GLY A 48 -4.11 -5.68 -5.33
CA GLY A 48 -5.05 -5.19 -4.33
C GLY A 48 -4.35 -4.41 -3.22
N SER A 49 -5.13 -4.10 -2.20
CA SER A 49 -4.68 -3.33 -1.05
C SER A 49 -5.59 -3.59 0.15
N GLY A 50 -5.03 -3.55 1.35
CA GLY A 50 -5.76 -3.51 2.60
C GLY A 50 -5.39 -2.26 3.39
N ALA A 51 -6.36 -1.64 4.06
CA ALA A 51 -6.07 -0.58 5.02
C ALA A 51 -6.64 -0.91 6.40
N SER A 52 -5.92 -0.50 7.42
CA SER A 52 -6.29 -0.63 8.83
C SER A 52 -6.39 0.75 9.47
N TYR A 53 -7.02 0.81 10.65
CA TYR A 53 -7.08 2.03 11.48
C TYR A 53 -7.57 3.26 10.71
N HIS A 54 -8.74 3.15 10.08
CA HIS A 54 -9.34 4.23 9.25
C HIS A 54 -8.44 4.74 8.11
N GLY A 55 -7.51 3.90 7.62
CA GLY A 55 -6.61 4.27 6.52
C GLY A 55 -5.25 4.80 6.96
N SER A 56 -4.94 4.83 8.26
CA SER A 56 -3.62 5.30 8.72
C SER A 56 -2.49 4.31 8.44
N ARG A 57 -2.81 3.03 8.22
CA ARG A 57 -1.86 2.02 7.73
C ARG A 57 -2.44 1.34 6.50
N VAL A 58 -1.75 1.44 5.37
CA VAL A 58 -2.14 0.83 4.10
C VAL A 58 -1.06 -0.16 3.69
N VAL A 59 -1.46 -1.37 3.33
CA VAL A 59 -0.60 -2.33 2.63
C VAL A 59 -1.13 -2.48 1.21
N VAL A 60 -0.28 -2.22 0.22
CA VAL A 60 -0.56 -2.53 -1.19
C VAL A 60 0.17 -3.80 -1.55
N HIS A 61 -0.49 -4.69 -2.29
CA HIS A 61 0.11 -5.94 -2.75
C HIS A 61 -0.07 -6.10 -4.25
N GLY A 62 0.88 -6.81 -4.86
CA GLY A 62 0.98 -6.94 -6.29
C GLY A 62 1.92 -8.05 -6.71
N THR A 63 2.17 -8.09 -8.02
CA THR A 63 3.07 -9.05 -8.64
C THR A 63 4.00 -8.33 -9.61
N ILE A 64 5.28 -8.67 -9.56
CA ILE A 64 6.31 -8.20 -10.48
C ILE A 64 6.51 -9.28 -11.54
N GLN A 65 6.49 -8.88 -12.80
CA GLN A 65 6.75 -9.79 -13.92
C GLN A 65 8.22 -9.71 -14.31
N ASN A 66 9.06 -10.59 -13.76
CA ASN A 66 10.47 -10.61 -14.14
C ASN A 66 10.62 -11.25 -15.54
N PRO A 67 11.45 -10.67 -16.41
CA PRO A 67 11.70 -11.24 -17.73
C PRO A 67 12.34 -12.62 -17.61
N PRO A 68 12.10 -13.52 -18.59
CA PRO A 68 12.74 -14.81 -18.63
C PRO A 68 14.26 -14.66 -18.65
N LYS A 69 14.96 -15.42 -17.80
CA LYS A 69 16.41 -15.56 -17.85
C LYS A 69 16.76 -16.88 -18.53
N PRO A 70 17.60 -16.90 -19.58
CA PRO A 70 18.01 -18.15 -20.24
C PRO A 70 18.51 -19.20 -19.24
N PRO A 71 18.15 -20.49 -19.40
CA PRO A 71 17.43 -21.09 -20.54
C PRO A 71 15.90 -20.99 -20.45
N ALA A 72 15.34 -20.34 -19.42
CA ALA A 72 13.89 -20.22 -19.29
C ALA A 72 13.29 -19.33 -20.38
N THR A 73 12.10 -19.68 -20.84
CA THR A 73 11.34 -18.94 -21.87
C THR A 73 10.12 -18.23 -21.33
N LYS A 74 9.75 -18.49 -20.06
CA LYS A 74 8.57 -17.92 -19.41
C LYS A 74 8.97 -16.87 -18.36
N PRO A 75 8.23 -15.75 -18.26
CA PRO A 75 8.40 -14.80 -17.16
C PRO A 75 8.16 -15.44 -15.79
N VAL A 76 8.84 -14.92 -14.77
CA VAL A 76 8.65 -15.35 -13.38
C VAL A 76 7.84 -14.29 -12.63
N MET A 77 6.73 -14.72 -12.03
CA MET A 77 5.87 -13.86 -11.22
C MET A 77 6.40 -13.83 -9.78
N VAL A 78 6.75 -12.65 -9.29
CA VAL A 78 7.23 -12.46 -7.91
C VAL A 78 6.22 -11.63 -7.13
N THR A 79 5.87 -12.05 -5.92
CA THR A 79 4.99 -11.29 -5.03
C THR A 79 5.69 -10.03 -4.53
N ALA A 80 4.97 -8.92 -4.54
CA ALA A 80 5.44 -7.64 -4.02
C ALA A 80 4.40 -7.06 -3.07
N ALA A 81 4.86 -6.39 -2.02
CA ALA A 81 4.00 -5.62 -1.14
C ALA A 81 4.77 -4.45 -0.54
N ALA A 82 4.07 -3.34 -0.35
CA ALA A 82 4.59 -2.15 0.32
C ALA A 82 3.60 -1.70 1.39
N GLU A 83 4.12 -1.11 2.47
CA GLU A 83 3.32 -0.44 3.49
C GLU A 83 3.53 1.06 3.39
N CYS A 84 2.43 1.80 3.54
CA CYS A 84 2.44 3.23 3.78
C CYS A 84 1.76 3.53 5.12
N THR A 85 2.34 4.46 5.88
CA THR A 85 1.73 5.01 7.09
C THR A 85 1.30 6.46 6.84
N PHE A 86 0.20 6.86 7.47
CA PHE A 86 -0.39 8.18 7.31
C PHE A 86 -0.78 8.75 8.66
N ARG A 87 -0.63 10.07 8.79
CA ARG A 87 -1.33 10.88 9.79
C ARG A 87 -2.47 11.60 9.06
N GLU A 88 -3.70 11.21 9.35
CA GLU A 88 -4.90 11.63 8.60
C GLU A 88 -4.79 11.30 7.10
N THR A 89 -4.47 12.28 6.24
CA THR A 89 -4.24 12.08 4.80
C THR A 89 -2.81 12.36 4.36
N SER A 90 -1.92 12.71 5.29
CA SER A 90 -0.52 12.99 5.01
C SER A 90 0.30 11.73 5.21
N MET A 91 0.97 11.26 4.15
CA MET A 91 1.86 10.10 4.23
C MET A 91 3.08 10.43 5.10
N THR A 92 3.31 9.63 6.14
CA THR A 92 4.43 9.78 7.08
C THR A 92 5.54 8.77 6.87
N GLY A 93 5.26 7.68 6.15
CA GLY A 93 6.25 6.66 5.85
C GLY A 93 5.84 5.77 4.69
N PHE A 94 6.85 5.19 4.05
CA PHE A 94 6.75 4.21 2.99
C PHE A 94 7.87 3.19 3.17
N GLN A 95 7.57 1.91 3.04
CA GLN A 95 8.58 0.86 2.90
C GLN A 95 8.07 -0.30 2.06
N TRP A 96 8.99 -1.02 1.43
CA TRP A 96 8.69 -2.29 0.79
C TRP A 96 8.74 -3.42 1.82
N LEU A 97 7.70 -4.24 1.88
CA LEU A 97 7.69 -5.46 2.71
C LEU A 97 8.38 -6.61 1.98
N VAL A 98 8.09 -6.75 0.69
CA VAL A 98 8.62 -7.81 -0.19
C VAL A 98 8.64 -7.33 -1.65
N PRO A 99 9.49 -7.92 -2.51
CA PRO A 99 10.53 -8.91 -2.21
C PRO A 99 11.73 -8.32 -1.44
N ALA A 100 12.57 -9.19 -0.85
CA ALA A 100 13.72 -8.80 -0.03
C ALA A 100 14.71 -7.83 -0.73
N LYS A 101 14.77 -7.85 -2.07
CA LYS A 101 15.58 -6.89 -2.85
C LYS A 101 15.10 -5.44 -2.73
N LEU A 102 13.81 -5.24 -2.45
CA LEU A 102 13.19 -3.92 -2.29
C LEU A 102 13.05 -3.56 -0.81
N ALA A 103 12.85 -4.56 0.05
CA ALA A 103 12.65 -4.34 1.48
C ALA A 103 13.89 -3.72 2.14
N PRO A 104 13.72 -2.88 3.17
CA PRO A 104 14.83 -2.39 3.98
C PRO A 104 15.68 -3.56 4.47
N LYS A 105 17.01 -3.41 4.40
CA LYS A 105 17.89 -4.40 5.01
C LYS A 105 17.72 -4.35 6.53
N PRO A 106 17.72 -5.50 7.24
CA PRO A 106 17.85 -5.50 8.68
C PRO A 106 19.10 -4.70 9.08
N PRO A 107 19.10 -4.05 10.26
CA PRO A 107 20.33 -3.53 10.84
C PRO A 107 21.37 -4.65 10.84
N ALA A 108 22.60 -4.36 10.45
CA ALA A 108 23.68 -5.32 10.68
C ALA A 108 23.74 -5.53 12.20
N GLU A 109 23.75 -6.78 12.65
CA GLU A 109 24.16 -7.08 14.02
C GLU A 109 25.60 -6.56 14.11
N ASP A 110 25.78 -5.47 14.86
CA ASP A 110 27.11 -5.02 15.24
C ASP A 110 27.73 -6.22 15.99
N ALA A 111 28.66 -6.90 15.33
CA ALA A 111 29.40 -7.98 15.96
C ALA A 111 30.04 -7.39 17.22
N ASP A 112 29.60 -7.88 18.38
CA ASP A 112 30.09 -7.52 19.70
C ASP A 112 31.64 -7.37 19.66
N GLU A 113 32.13 -6.17 20.00
CA GLU A 113 33.55 -5.96 20.33
C GLU A 113 33.81 -6.31 21.79
#